data_AF-A0A3C0G3D8-F1
#
_entry.id   AF-A0A3C0G3D8-F1
#
_cell.length_a   1.000
_cell.length_b   1.000
_cell.length_c   1.000
_cell.angle_alpha   90.00
_cell.angle_beta   90.00
_cell.angle_gamma   90.00
#
_symmetry.space_group_name_H-M   'P 1'
#
loop_
_entity.id
_entity.type
_entity.pdbx_description
1 polymer ?
#
loop_
_entity_poly.entity_id
_entity_poly.type
_entity_poly.pdbx_seq_one_letter_code
_entity_poly.pdbx_strand_id
1 'polypeptide(L)'
;SNQLADKTVFISEWLAEYFIKKGFNKEYSVIYNGCDRDIFYPSEKKTYNGPLKLVTHHWSDNWLKGFDIYTQIDKYLQNNDDFEFTYV
;
A
#
# COMPACT_ATOMS: atom_id res chain seq x y z
N SER A 1 -3.90 25.90 -2.85
CA SER A 1 -3.34 24.83 -3.71
C SER A 1 -4.37 24.46 -4.78
N ASN A 2 -3.97 23.65 -5.76
CA ASN A 2 -4.81 23.15 -6.84
C ASN A 2 -5.43 24.23 -7.76
N GLN A 3 -4.63 25.17 -8.25
CA GLN A 3 -5.10 26.38 -8.95
C GLN A 3 -5.76 26.11 -10.31
N LEU A 4 -5.33 25.06 -11.02
CA LEU A 4 -5.75 24.77 -12.40
C LEU A 4 -6.83 23.70 -12.52
N ALA A 5 -7.06 22.90 -11.48
CA ALA A 5 -8.06 21.83 -11.55
C ALA A 5 -9.46 22.37 -11.21
N ASP A 6 -10.44 21.93 -11.99
CA ASP A 6 -11.87 22.18 -11.74
C ASP A 6 -12.35 21.43 -10.49
N LYS A 7 -11.86 20.20 -10.29
CA LYS A 7 -12.25 19.33 -9.17
C LYS A 7 -11.08 18.48 -8.68
N THR A 8 -11.10 18.14 -7.39
CA THR A 8 -10.12 17.21 -6.78
C THR A 8 -10.75 15.85 -6.51
N VAL A 9 -10.08 14.76 -6.87
CA VAL A 9 -10.48 13.41 -6.45
C VAL A 9 -9.52 12.90 -5.39
N PHE A 10 -10.03 12.65 -4.19
CA PHE A 10 -9.26 12.00 -3.13
C PHE A 10 -9.44 10.50 -3.18
N ILE A 11 -8.37 9.75 -2.89
CA ILE A 11 -8.38 8.28 -2.90
C ILE A 11 -8.99 7.65 -1.65
N SER A 12 -9.33 8.46 -0.64
CA SER A 12 -9.96 8.01 0.60
C SER A 12 -10.54 9.19 1.37
N GLU A 13 -11.55 8.92 2.20
CA GLU A 13 -12.15 9.92 3.08
C GLU A 13 -11.12 10.49 4.07
N TRP A 14 -10.27 9.62 4.63
CA TRP A 14 -9.22 10.03 5.56
C TRP A 14 -8.29 11.10 4.95
N LEU A 15 -7.90 10.93 3.68
CA LEU A 15 -7.02 11.87 2.99
C LEU A 15 -7.74 13.18 2.71
N ALA A 16 -9.02 13.13 2.31
CA ALA A 16 -9.84 14.31 2.11
C ALA A 16 -9.92 15.13 3.41
N GLU A 17 -10.31 14.49 4.52
CA GLU A 17 -10.38 15.13 5.83
C GLU A 17 -9.05 15.75 6.27
N TYR A 18 -7.93 15.06 6.04
CA TYR A 18 -6.59 15.57 6.36
C TYR A 18 -6.31 16.90 5.67
N PHE A 19 -6.64 17.02 4.38
CA PHE A 19 -6.41 18.26 3.62
C PHE A 19 -7.45 19.33 3.95
N ILE A 20 -8.71 18.97 4.20
CA ILE A 20 -9.76 19.91 4.64
C ILE A 20 -9.35 20.57 5.96
N LYS A 21 -8.87 19.79 6.94
CA LYS A 21 -8.33 20.31 8.21
C LYS A 21 -7.14 21.25 8.03
N LYS A 22 -6.43 21.15 6.89
CA LYS A 22 -5.32 22.02 6.50
C LYS A 22 -5.73 23.19 5.59
N GLY A 23 -7.03 23.44 5.43
CA GLY A 23 -7.57 24.58 4.70
C GLY A 23 -7.88 24.31 3.22
N PHE A 24 -7.96 23.05 2.79
CA PHE A 24 -8.50 22.74 1.47
C PHE A 24 -10.00 23.08 1.41
N ASN A 25 -10.40 23.82 0.37
CA ASN A 25 -11.75 24.40 0.26
C ASN A 25 -12.33 24.38 -1.17
N LYS A 26 -11.81 23.52 -2.04
CA LYS A 26 -12.30 23.37 -3.42
C LYS A 26 -13.29 22.22 -3.55
N GLU A 27 -14.01 22.18 -4.66
CA GLU A 27 -14.87 21.03 -4.97
C GLU A 27 -14.04 19.74 -5.01
N TYR A 28 -14.56 18.70 -4.36
CA TYR A 28 -13.93 17.40 -4.35
C TYR A 28 -14.93 16.25 -4.40
N SER A 29 -14.42 15.07 -4.71
CA SER A 29 -15.10 13.80 -4.50
C SER A 29 -14.10 12.78 -3.97
N VAL A 30 -14.61 11.74 -3.32
CA VAL A 30 -13.80 10.60 -2.89
C VAL A 30 -14.09 9.43 -3.81
N ILE A 31 -13.03 8.86 -4.39
CA ILE A 31 -13.09 7.58 -5.10
C ILE A 31 -12.06 6.69 -4.44
N TYR A 32 -12.52 5.70 -3.68
CA TYR A 32 -11.62 4.82 -2.94
C TYR A 32 -10.66 4.08 -3.88
N ASN A 33 -9.37 4.06 -3.51
CA ASN A 33 -8.42 3.20 -4.18
C ASN A 33 -8.71 1.74 -3.83
N GLY A 34 -9.05 0.95 -4.84
CA GLY A 34 -9.33 -0.47 -4.66
C GLY A 34 -9.76 -1.09 -5.97
N CYS A 35 -9.41 -2.36 -6.15
CA CYS A 35 -9.97 -3.16 -7.20
C CYS A 35 -11.32 -3.75 -6.74
N ASP A 36 -12.25 -3.93 -7.67
CA ASP A 36 -13.47 -4.66 -7.40
C ASP A 36 -13.10 -6.10 -6.99
N ARG A 37 -13.49 -6.50 -5.78
CA ARG A 37 -13.13 -7.82 -5.23
C ARG A 37 -13.87 -8.97 -5.92
N ASP A 38 -14.97 -8.69 -6.62
CA ASP A 38 -15.69 -9.67 -7.42
C ASP A 38 -15.04 -9.88 -8.79
N ILE A 39 -14.12 -8.98 -9.19
CA ILE A 39 -13.36 -9.06 -10.45
C ILE A 39 -11.90 -9.47 -10.17
N PHE A 40 -11.29 -8.92 -9.13
CA PHE A 40 -9.87 -9.06 -8.81
C PHE A 40 -9.69 -9.91 -7.55
N TYR A 41 -9.97 -11.19 -7.68
CA TYR A 41 -9.69 -12.21 -6.68
C TYR A 41 -8.96 -13.39 -7.32
N PRO A 42 -8.18 -14.18 -6.55
CA PRO A 42 -7.65 -15.44 -7.05
C PRO A 42 -8.82 -16.39 -7.32
N SER A 43 -9.02 -16.79 -8.59
CA SER A 43 -10.08 -17.72 -8.98
C SER A 43 -10.00 -19.07 -8.25
N GLU A 44 -8.80 -19.43 -7.79
CA GLU A 44 -8.53 -20.65 -7.03
C GLU A 44 -7.56 -20.37 -5.88
N LYS A 45 -7.77 -21.04 -4.74
CA LYS A 45 -6.77 -21.09 -3.67
C LYS A 45 -5.62 -21.97 -4.15
N LYS A 46 -4.48 -21.36 -4.45
CA LYS A 46 -3.26 -22.12 -4.73
C LYS A 46 -2.81 -22.87 -3.48
N THR A 47 -2.65 -24.17 -3.59
CA THR A 47 -1.87 -24.96 -2.63
C THR A 47 -0.39 -24.69 -2.90
N TYR A 48 0.32 -24.19 -1.90
CA TYR A 48 1.75 -23.94 -1.96
C TYR A 48 2.48 -25.15 -1.38
N ASN A 49 3.45 -25.67 -2.15
CA ASN A 49 4.39 -26.68 -1.69
C ASN A 49 5.73 -25.98 -1.40
N GLY A 50 6.17 -26.01 -0.14
CA GLY A 50 7.39 -25.32 0.31
C GLY A 50 7.13 -24.05 1.13
N PRO A 51 8.20 -23.37 1.58
CA PRO A 51 8.07 -22.17 2.40
C PRO A 51 7.42 -21.04 1.60
N LEU A 52 6.64 -20.19 2.29
CA LEU A 52 6.06 -18.99 1.69
C LEU A 52 7.20 -18.06 1.24
N LYS A 53 7.09 -17.45 0.05
CA LYS A 53 8.09 -16.51 -0.46
C LYS A 53 7.50 -15.12 -0.59
N LEU A 54 7.99 -14.20 0.22
CA LEU A 54 7.57 -12.80 0.24
C LEU A 54 8.58 -11.97 -0.56
N VAL A 55 8.09 -11.22 -1.55
CA VAL A 55 8.91 -10.31 -2.35
C VAL A 55 8.32 -8.91 -2.28
N THR A 56 9.18 -7.92 -2.09
CA THR A 56 8.82 -6.50 -2.18
C THR A 56 9.78 -5.76 -3.09
N HIS A 57 9.30 -4.69 -3.73
CA HIS A 57 10.08 -3.84 -4.61
C HIS A 57 9.57 -2.40 -4.53
N HIS A 58 10.49 -1.43 -4.57
CA HIS A 58 10.15 -0.01 -4.63
C HIS A 58 10.92 0.74 -5.70
N TRP A 59 10.25 1.72 -6.30
CA TRP A 59 10.85 2.64 -7.28
C TRP A 59 11.73 3.74 -6.65
N SER A 60 11.97 3.71 -5.33
CA SER A 60 12.92 4.62 -4.64
C SER A 60 13.32 4.09 -3.26
N ASP A 61 14.39 4.66 -2.71
CA ASP A 61 15.00 4.39 -1.40
C ASP A 61 14.30 5.09 -0.21
N ASN A 62 13.07 5.59 -0.38
CA ASN A 62 12.38 6.31 0.68
C ASN A 62 12.06 5.35 1.85
N TRP A 63 12.65 5.61 3.01
CA TRP A 63 12.50 4.81 4.22
C TRP A 63 11.04 4.60 4.65
N LEU A 64 10.17 5.58 4.38
CA LEU A 64 8.74 5.52 4.69
C LEU A 64 7.97 4.51 3.84
N LYS A 65 8.62 3.83 2.89
CA LYS A 65 8.04 2.75 2.08
C LYS A 65 8.09 1.37 2.78
N GLY A 66 8.20 1.35 4.11
CA GLY A 66 8.09 0.13 4.90
C GLY A 66 9.41 -0.53 5.28
N PHE A 67 10.54 0.20 5.23
CA PHE A 67 11.84 -0.33 5.64
C PHE A 67 11.91 -0.71 7.13
N ASP A 68 11.13 -0.03 7.97
CA ASP A 68 10.91 -0.39 9.36
C ASP A 68 10.32 -1.80 9.51
N ILE A 69 9.35 -2.16 8.66
CA ILE A 69 8.77 -3.50 8.61
C ILE A 69 9.76 -4.51 8.03
N TYR A 70 10.49 -4.16 6.97
CA TYR A 70 11.49 -5.06 6.37
C TYR A 70 12.60 -5.41 7.36
N THR A 71 13.01 -4.44 8.18
CA THR A 71 13.99 -4.66 9.25
C THR A 71 13.44 -5.60 10.33
N GLN A 72 12.15 -5.53 10.65
CA GLN A 72 11.52 -6.46 11.60
C GLN A 72 11.43 -7.87 11.03
N ILE A 73 11.08 -8.00 9.74
CA ILE A 73 11.06 -9.29 9.03
C ILE A 73 12.46 -9.90 9.00
N ASP A 74 13.48 -9.13 8.63
CA ASP A 74 14.86 -9.58 8.58
C ASP A 74 15.34 -10.10 9.95
N LYS A 75 15.05 -9.37 11.03
CA LYS A 75 15.34 -9.80 12.40
C LYS A 75 14.59 -11.07 12.81
N TYR A 76 13.34 -11.22 12.40
CA TYR A 76 12.55 -12.42 12.68
C TYR A 76 13.18 -13.65 12.01
N LEU A 77 13.59 -13.51 10.75
CA LEU A 77 14.17 -14.59 9.95
C LEU A 77 15.60 -14.99 10.38
N GLN A 78 16.22 -14.26 11.31
CA GLN A 78 17.48 -14.70 11.93
C GLN A 78 17.31 -15.95 12.79
N ASN A 79 16.10 -16.19 13.32
CA ASN A 79 15.82 -17.30 14.23
C ASN A 79 14.68 -18.22 13.75
N ASN A 80 14.06 -17.92 12.61
CA ASN A 80 12.89 -18.63 12.09
C ASN A 80 13.04 -18.83 10.58
N ASP A 81 12.50 -19.93 10.04
CA ASP A 81 12.57 -20.31 8.63
C ASP A 81 11.19 -20.61 8.01
N ASP A 82 10.11 -20.12 8.64
CA ASP A 82 8.72 -20.33 8.21
C ASP A 82 8.44 -19.78 6.80
N PHE A 83 9.20 -18.77 6.37
CA PHE A 83 9.06 -18.12 5.07
C PHE A 83 10.40 -17.50 4.61
N GLU A 84 10.51 -17.22 3.31
CA GLU A 84 11.61 -16.50 2.70
C GLU A 84 11.20 -15.06 2.41
N PHE A 85 12.13 -14.11 2.55
CA PHE A 85 11.91 -12.70 2.21
C PHE A 85 12.97 -12.19 1.25
N THR A 86 12.55 -11.45 0.22
CA THR A 86 13.43 -10.79 -0.75
C THR A 86 12.99 -9.34 -0.94
N TYR A 87 13.94 -8.43 -0.77
CA TYR A 87 13.81 -7.02 -1.11
C TYR A 87 14.55 -6.75 -2.42
N VAL A 88 13.88 -6.10 -3.39
CA VAL A 88 14.41 -5.76 -4.73
C VAL A 88 14.57 -4.25 -4.90
#